data_AF-A0A7X8DNR4-F1
#
_entry.id   AF-A0A7X8DNR4-F1
#
_cell.length_a   1.000
_cell.length_b   1.000
_cell.length_c   1.000
_cell.angle_alpha   90.00
_cell.angle_beta   90.00
_cell.angle_gamma   90.00
#
_symmetry.space_group_name_H-M   'P 1'
#
loop_
_entity.id
_entity.type
_entity.pdbx_description
1 polymer ?
#
loop_
_entity_poly.entity_id
_entity_poly.type
_entity_poly.pdbx_seq_one_letter_code
_entity_poly.pdbx_strand_id
1 'polypeptide(L)'
;MNDNLNENYRMVEITAALDAETKINEYRDYLRSQHLEDIKNRTYSYETGIYYSGIYALLEKIGDFTINITEAIVNAKHTKDAGISNPLDNQLLDA
;
A
#
# COMPACT_ATOMS: atom_id res chain seq x y z
N MET A 1 7.81 -33.44 -5.84
CA MET A 1 8.85 -32.89 -4.92
C MET A 1 9.62 -31.73 -5.55
N ASN A 2 9.15 -31.20 -6.69
CA ASN A 2 9.70 -29.99 -7.33
C ASN A 2 8.63 -28.90 -7.47
N ASP A 3 7.44 -29.15 -6.90
CA ASP A 3 6.23 -28.35 -7.10
C ASP A 3 6.21 -27.15 -6.13
N ASN A 4 6.83 -27.28 -4.95
CA ASN A 4 7.00 -26.22 -3.95
C ASN A 4 7.88 -25.04 -4.44
N LEU A 5 8.70 -25.24 -5.48
CA LEU A 5 9.55 -24.17 -6.04
C LEU A 5 8.81 -23.28 -7.04
N ASN A 6 7.62 -23.72 -7.50
CA ASN A 6 6.76 -22.96 -8.42
C ASN A 6 5.51 -22.39 -7.73
N GLU A 7 5.29 -22.69 -6.44
CA GLU A 7 4.12 -22.20 -5.72
C GLU A 7 4.32 -20.76 -5.24
N ASN A 8 3.52 -19.85 -5.82
CA ASN A 8 2.89 -18.71 -5.15
C ASN A 8 3.74 -17.65 -4.43
N TYR A 9 5.08 -17.66 -4.51
CA TYR A 9 5.92 -16.59 -3.91
C TYR A 9 5.46 -15.19 -4.34
N ARG A 10 5.10 -15.05 -5.61
CA ARG A 10 4.55 -13.82 -6.21
C ARG A 10 3.29 -13.30 -5.53
N MET A 11 2.37 -14.20 -5.19
CA MET A 11 1.11 -13.86 -4.54
C MET A 11 1.32 -13.50 -3.08
N VAL A 12 2.18 -14.27 -2.38
CA VAL A 12 2.55 -14.02 -0.99
C VAL A 12 3.21 -12.64 -0.83
N GLU A 13 4.10 -12.27 -1.75
CA GLU A 13 4.76 -10.95 -1.75
C GLU A 13 3.77 -9.80 -1.99
N ILE A 14 2.84 -9.94 -2.95
CA ILE A 14 1.79 -8.92 -3.18
C ILE A 14 0.89 -8.78 -1.96
N THR A 15 0.39 -9.88 -1.39
CA THR A 15 -0.50 -9.82 -0.22
C THR A 15 0.19 -9.15 0.97
N ALA A 16 1.45 -9.49 1.24
CA ALA A 16 2.21 -8.86 2.32
C ALA A 16 2.42 -7.35 2.10
N ALA A 17 2.69 -6.93 0.85
CA ALA A 17 2.84 -5.53 0.51
C ALA A 17 1.52 -4.76 0.67
N LEU A 18 0.39 -5.34 0.22
CA LEU A 18 -0.94 -4.74 0.36
C LEU A 18 -1.37 -4.60 1.82
N ASP A 19 -1.09 -5.61 2.65
CA ASP A 19 -1.35 -5.55 4.09
C ASP A 19 -0.54 -4.43 4.76
N ALA A 20 0.73 -4.28 4.37
CA ALA A 20 1.58 -3.20 4.87
C ALA A 20 1.05 -1.82 4.45
N GLU A 21 0.67 -1.67 3.17
CA GLU A 21 0.10 -0.44 2.64
C GLU A 21 -1.22 -0.06 3.30
N THR A 22 -2.08 -1.04 3.56
CA THR A 22 -3.34 -0.83 4.27
C THR A 22 -3.08 -0.27 5.68
N LYS A 23 -2.13 -0.87 6.42
CA LYS A 23 -1.74 -0.40 7.76
C LYS A 23 -1.15 1.01 7.73
N ILE A 24 -0.33 1.33 6.73
CA ILE A 24 0.25 2.67 6.55
C ILE A 24 -0.88 3.70 6.33
N ASN A 25 -1.83 3.40 5.45
CA ASN A 25 -2.97 4.26 5.16
C ASN A 25 -3.86 4.49 6.39
N GLU A 26 -4.22 3.42 7.09
CA GLU A 26 -5.02 3.51 8.32
C GLU A 26 -4.32 4.36 9.38
N TYR A 27 -3.02 4.15 9.57
CA TYR A 27 -2.25 4.93 10.53
C TYR A 27 -2.10 6.40 10.11
N ARG A 28 -1.90 6.69 8.81
CA ARG A 28 -1.92 8.06 8.27
C ARG A 28 -3.26 8.75 8.58
N ASP A 29 -4.38 8.07 8.38
CA ASP A 29 -5.70 8.63 8.64
C ASP A 29 -5.98 8.87 10.12
N TYR A 30 -5.47 7.98 10.99
CA TYR A 30 -5.45 8.21 12.43
C TYR A 30 -4.65 9.47 12.79
N LEU A 31 -3.40 9.58 12.32
CA LEU A 31 -2.53 10.73 12.60
C LEU A 31 -3.13 12.04 12.07
N ARG A 32 -3.75 12.01 10.89
CA ARG A 32 -4.45 13.17 10.31
C ARG A 32 -5.64 13.61 11.15
N SER A 33 -6.41 12.66 11.70
CA SER A 33 -7.55 12.97 12.55
C SER A 33 -7.11 13.58 13.88
N GLN A 34 -6.07 13.02 14.51
CA GLN A 34 -5.47 13.59 15.72
C GLN A 34 -4.89 14.99 15.46
N HIS A 35 -4.18 15.15 14.35
CA HIS A 35 -3.58 16.42 13.93
C HIS A 35 -4.59 17.58 13.85
N LEU A 36 -5.78 17.31 13.31
CA LEU A 36 -6.84 18.30 13.19
C LEU A 36 -7.36 18.77 14.56
N GLU A 37 -7.53 17.84 15.50
CA GLU A 37 -7.96 18.17 16.86
C GLU A 37 -6.86 18.93 17.61
N ASP A 38 -5.60 18.55 17.44
CA ASP A 38 -4.46 19.23 18.04
C ASP A 38 -4.25 20.66 17.51
N ILE A 39 -4.48 20.90 16.21
CA ILE A 39 -4.48 22.27 15.66
C ILE A 39 -5.60 23.09 16.30
N LYS A 40 -6.81 22.53 16.39
CA LYS A 40 -7.97 23.19 16.99
C LYS A 40 -7.74 23.56 18.46
N ASN A 41 -7.08 22.66 19.20
CA ASN A 41 -6.75 22.85 20.61
C ASN A 41 -5.43 23.61 20.84
N ARG A 42 -4.73 24.02 19.77
CA ARG A 42 -3.44 24.72 19.80
C ARG A 42 -2.36 23.96 20.59
N THR A 43 -2.36 22.63 20.50
CA THR A 43 -1.35 21.76 21.11
C THR A 43 0.06 22.09 20.60
N TYR A 44 0.17 22.57 19.36
CA TYR A 44 1.38 23.11 18.75
C TYR A 44 1.03 24.27 17.79
N SER A 45 2.07 24.97 17.31
CA SER A 45 1.89 26.09 16.38
C SER A 45 1.43 25.60 15.00
N TYR A 46 0.73 26.46 14.26
CA TYR A 46 0.33 26.15 12.88
C TYR A 46 1.53 25.77 12.00
N GLU A 47 2.66 26.46 12.16
CA GLU A 47 3.90 26.17 11.43
C GLU A 47 4.43 24.76 11.74
N THR A 48 4.49 24.36 13.01
CA THR A 48 4.81 22.98 13.40
C THR A 48 3.82 21.98 12.81
N GLY A 49 2.55 22.37 12.73
CA GLY A 49 1.51 21.56 12.11
C GLY A 49 1.70 21.32 10.62
N ILE A 50 2.23 22.30 9.86
CA ILE A 50 2.59 22.13 8.44
C ILE A 50 3.68 21.07 8.31
N TYR A 51 4.72 21.13 9.13
CA TYR A 51 5.80 20.12 9.08
C TYR A 51 5.29 18.74 9.45
N TYR A 52 4.52 18.63 10.53
CA TYR A 52 3.95 17.37 10.99
C TYR A 52 3.07 16.71 9.92
N SER A 53 2.20 17.49 9.29
CA SER A 53 1.35 16.98 8.21
C SER A 53 2.11 16.57 6.97
N GLY A 54 3.19 17.29 6.63
CA GLY A 54 4.11 16.88 5.59
C GLY A 54 4.75 15.51 5.85
N ILE A 55 5.12 15.22 7.10
CA ILE A 55 5.79 13.95 7.46
C ILE A 55 4.87 12.75 7.20
N TYR A 56 3.65 12.74 7.74
CA TYR A 56 2.77 11.57 7.53
C TYR A 56 2.34 11.42 6.06
N ALA A 57 2.26 12.52 5.30
CA ALA A 57 1.96 12.47 3.88
C ALA A 57 3.14 11.91 3.05
N LEU A 58 4.39 12.22 3.44
CA LEU A 58 5.57 11.64 2.79
C LEU A 58 5.71 10.15 3.10
N LEU A 59 5.38 9.73 4.33
CA LEU A 59 5.41 8.32 4.71
C LEU A 59 4.42 7.48 3.90
N GLU A 60 3.23 8.00 3.64
CA GLU A 60 2.27 7.29 2.78
C GLU A 60 2.77 7.16 1.33
N LYS A 61 3.35 8.21 0.76
CA LYS A 61 3.97 8.11 -0.58
C LYS A 61 5.04 7.02 -0.65
N ILE A 62 5.81 6.83 0.42
CA ILE A 62 6.80 5.75 0.49
C ILE A 62 6.12 4.36 0.49
N GLY A 63 4.98 4.23 1.17
CA GLY A 63 4.12 3.04 1.11
C GLY A 63 3.65 2.75 -0.32
N ASP A 64 3.07 3.75 -0.99
CA ASP A 64 2.65 3.66 -2.39
C ASP A 64 3.80 3.21 -3.32
N PHE A 65 5.01 3.75 -3.13
CA PHE A 65 6.17 3.32 -3.92
C PHE A 65 6.53 1.85 -3.69
N THR A 66 6.35 1.35 -2.47
CA THR A 66 6.60 -0.06 -2.13
C THR A 66 5.63 -0.97 -2.89
N ILE A 67 4.36 -0.59 -3.02
CA ILE A 67 3.40 -1.30 -3.87
C ILE A 67 3.80 -1.25 -5.33
N ASN A 68 4.08 -0.06 -5.86
CA ASN A 68 4.45 0.11 -7.28
C ASN A 68 5.66 -0.75 -7.67
N ILE A 69 6.67 -0.86 -6.79
CA ILE A 69 7.84 -1.71 -7.01
C ILE A 69 7.45 -3.20 -6.96
N THR A 70 6.62 -3.59 -5.98
CA THR A 70 6.17 -4.98 -5.83
C THR A 70 5.36 -5.42 -7.06
N GLU A 71 4.47 -4.59 -7.57
CA GLU A 71 3.71 -4.84 -8.80
C GLU A 71 4.63 -5.02 -10.02
N ALA A 72 5.67 -4.19 -10.14
CA ALA A 72 6.64 -4.28 -11.22
C ALA A 72 7.48 -5.58 -11.16
N ILE A 73 7.83 -6.06 -9.96
CA ILE A 73 8.57 -7.33 -9.78
C ILE A 73 7.68 -8.53 -10.14
N VAL A 74 6.42 -8.49 -9.72
CA VAL A 74 5.50 -9.61 -9.90
C VAL A 74 4.86 -9.62 -11.30
N ASN A 75 5.03 -8.57 -12.09
CA ASN A 75 4.37 -8.38 -13.40
C ASN A 75 2.84 -8.57 -13.30
N ALA A 76 2.26 -8.19 -12.17
CA ALA A 76 0.82 -8.24 -11.92
C ALA A 76 0.41 -6.88 -11.35
N LYS A 77 -0.67 -6.32 -11.92
CA LYS A 77 -1.19 -5.02 -11.50
C LYS A 77 -2.34 -5.26 -10.52
N HIS A 78 -2.24 -4.69 -9.33
CA HIS A 78 -3.34 -4.74 -8.38
C HIS A 78 -4.31 -3.59 -8.71
N THR A 79 -5.49 -3.93 -9.25
CA THR A 79 -6.58 -2.96 -9.40
C THR A 79 -7.46 -3.02 -8.16
N LYS A 80 -7.67 -1.88 -7.49
CA LYS A 80 -8.48 -1.76 -6.25
C LYS A 80 -9.93 -2.30 -6.40
N ASP A 81 -10.38 -2.56 -7.63
CA ASP A 81 -11.75 -2.95 -7.98
C ASP A 81 -11.92 -4.44 -8.38
N ALA A 82 -10.87 -5.25 -8.42
CA ALA A 82 -11.00 -6.66 -8.78
C ALA A 82 -10.05 -7.53 -7.94
N GLY A 83 -10.61 -8.57 -7.32
CA GLY A 83 -9.82 -9.67 -6.77
C GLY A 83 -8.82 -10.13 -7.82
N ILE A 84 -7.59 -10.33 -7.37
CA ILE A 84 -6.37 -10.55 -8.17
C ILE A 84 -6.67 -11.40 -9.40
N SER A 85 -6.75 -10.76 -10.58
CA SER A 85 -6.86 -11.48 -11.85
C SER A 85 -5.45 -11.82 -12.32
N ASN A 86 -5.19 -13.11 -12.46
CA ASN A 86 -3.90 -13.61 -12.89
C ASN A 86 -3.76 -13.34 -14.40
N PRO A 87 -2.67 -12.70 -14.88
CA PRO A 87 -2.43 -12.54 -16.31
C PRO A 87 -2.28 -13.88 -17.07
N LEU A 88 -2.13 -15.01 -16.38
CA LEU A 88 -2.17 -16.36 -16.96
C LEU A 88 -3.59 -16.89 -17.22
N ASP A 89 -4.65 -16.28 -16.66
CA ASP A 89 -6.04 -16.71 -16.89
C ASP A 89 -6.49 -16.46 -18.35
N ASN A 90 -5.78 -15.57 -19.06
CA ASN A 90 -6.02 -15.29 -20.48
C ASN A 90 -5.32 -16.27 -21.45
N GLN A 91 -4.58 -17.27 -20.98
CA GLN A 91 -3.94 -18.27 -21.86
C GLN A 91 -4.79 -19.54 -22.09
N LEU A 92 -5.96 -19.66 -21.45
CA LEU A 92 -6.84 -20.84 -21.56
C LEU A 92 -8.08 -20.62 -22.45
N LEU A 93 -8.20 -19.48 -23.14
CA LEU A 93 -9.35 -19.15 -24.00
C LEU A 93 -9.14 -19.41 -25.50
N ASP A 94 -7.94 -19.82 -25.92
CA ASP A 94 -7.60 -20.13 -27.32
C ASP A 94 -7.34 -21.63 -27.56
N ALA A 95 -8.18 -22.52 -27.01
CA ALA A 95 -8.20 -23.95 -27.32
C ALA A 95 -9.58 -24.41 -27.82
#